data_AF-A0A3D1SP02-F1
#
_entry.id   AF-A0A3D1SP02-F1
#
_cell.length_a   1.000
_cell.length_b   1.000
_cell.length_c   1.000
_cell.angle_alpha   90.00
_cell.angle_beta   90.00
_cell.angle_gamma   90.00
#
_symmetry.space_group_name_H-M   'P 1'
#
loop_
_entity.id
_entity.type
_entity.pdbx_description
1 polymer ?
#
loop_
_entity_poly.entity_id
_entity_poly.type
_entity_poly.pdbx_seq_one_letter_code
_entity_poly.pdbx_strand_id
1 'polypeptide(L)' 'GIQVDQVRHSVEAIIGRGGHIVSGEVGLTPRAKKVIELAVDEARRLNHRFIGTEHLLLGLVREGSGIGADVLEKLGLQL' A
#
# COMPACT_ATOMS: atom_id res chain seq x y z
N GLY A 1 8.50 12.36 -9.84
CA GLY A 1 7.49 11.31 -9.58
C GLY A 1 8.19 10.04 -9.16
N ILE A 2 7.56 9.23 -8.31
CA ILE A 2 8.13 7.96 -7.81
C ILE A 2 8.10 6.91 -8.93
N GLN A 3 9.25 6.26 -9.16
CA GLN A 3 9.36 5.19 -10.14
C GLN A 3 9.11 3.82 -9.50
N VAL A 4 8.49 2.90 -10.24
CA VAL A 4 8.20 1.54 -9.75
C VAL A 4 9.44 0.80 -9.26
N ASP A 5 10.57 0.99 -9.95
CA ASP A 5 11.82 0.35 -9.56
C ASP A 5 12.30 0.89 -8.21
N GLN A 6 12.17 2.19 -7.93
CA GLN A 6 12.54 2.76 -6.63
C GLN A 6 11.70 2.14 -5.51
N VAL A 7 10.38 2.00 -5.72
CA VAL A 7 9.47 1.37 -4.74
C VAL A 7 9.88 -0.07 -4.47
N ARG A 8 10.16 -0.85 -5.53
CA ARG A 8 10.59 -2.26 -5.39
C ARG A 8 11.88 -2.38 -4.60
N HIS A 9 12.89 -1.59 -4.93
CA HIS A 9 14.15 -1.59 -4.18
C HIS A 9 13.94 -1.21 -2.71
N SER A 10 13.09 -0.23 -2.40
CA SER A 10 12.77 0.14 -1.02
C SER A 10 12.06 -0.99 -0.25
N VAL A 11 11.09 -1.67 -0.87
CA VAL A 11 10.40 -2.82 -0.26
C VAL A 11 11.39 -3.95 0.01
N GLU A 12 12.23 -4.29 -0.97
CA GLU A 12 13.24 -5.34 -0.84
C GLU A 12 14.30 -5.00 0.21
N ALA A 13 14.68 -3.73 0.36
CA ALA A 13 15.60 -3.29 1.40
C ALA A 13 15.00 -3.40 2.82
N ILE A 14 13.66 -3.36 2.97
CA ILE A 14 12.98 -3.46 4.26
C ILE A 14 12.70 -4.92 4.63
N ILE A 15 12.18 -5.70 3.68
CA ILE A 15 11.65 -7.06 3.94
C ILE A 15 12.59 -8.15 3.45
N GLY A 16 13.50 -7.83 2.54
CA GLY A 16 14.32 -8.81 1.82
C GLY A 16 13.56 -9.48 0.67
N ARG A 17 14.26 -10.33 -0.08
CA ARG A 17 13.67 -11.25 -1.05
C ARG A 17 13.53 -12.62 -0.41
N GLY A 18 12.36 -13.24 -0.53
CA GLY A 18 12.13 -14.61 -0.06
C GLY A 18 13.00 -15.61 -0.83
N GLY A 19 13.56 -16.60 -0.13
CA GLY A 19 14.37 -17.69 -0.70
C GLY A 19 13.58 -18.97 -1.02
N HIS A 20 12.30 -19.02 -0.65
CA HIS A 20 11.44 -20.19 -0.82
C HIS A 20 10.22 -19.83 -1.67
N ILE A 21 9.90 -20.69 -2.62
CA ILE A 21 8.63 -20.60 -3.36
C ILE A 21 7.52 -20.92 -2.38
N VAL A 22 6.69 -19.93 -2.04
CA VAL A 22 5.48 -20.16 -1.26
C VAL A 22 4.50 -20.92 -2.14
N SER A 23 4.23 -22.18 -1.81
CA SER A 23 3.18 -22.97 -2.47
C SER A 23 1.87 -22.79 -1.69
N GLY A 24 0.94 -22.01 -2.24
CA GLY A 24 -0.37 -21.75 -1.62
C GLY A 24 -0.94 -20.37 -1.98
N GLU A 25 -2.14 -20.08 -1.48
CA GLU A 25 -2.77 -18.77 -1.63
C GLU A 25 -2.14 -17.75 -0.66
N VAL A 26 -1.62 -16.64 -1.20
CA VAL A 26 -1.10 -15.54 -0.38
C VAL A 26 -2.26 -14.61 -0.03
N GLY A 27 -2.76 -14.74 1.19
CA GLY A 27 -3.84 -13.89 1.70
C GLY A 27 -3.38 -12.47 2.03
N LEU A 28 -4.36 -11.55 2.08
CA LEU A 28 -4.12 -10.18 2.56
C LEU A 28 -3.83 -10.16 4.06
N THR A 29 -2.84 -9.35 4.44
CA THR A 29 -2.59 -9.03 5.85
C THR A 29 -3.76 -8.23 6.44
N PRO A 30 -3.96 -8.23 7.78
CA PRO A 30 -4.98 -7.38 8.41
C PRO A 30 -4.85 -5.90 8.03
N ARG A 31 -3.62 -5.38 7.90
CA ARG A 31 -3.37 -3.99 7.46
C ARG A 31 -3.75 -3.77 6.00
N ALA A 32 -3.43 -4.71 5.11
CA ALA A 32 -3.84 -4.60 3.71
C ALA A 32 -5.36 -4.60 3.54
N LYS A 33 -6.08 -5.40 4.34
CA LYS A 33 -7.56 -5.35 4.40
C LYS A 33 -8.03 -3.97 4.88
N LYS A 34 -7.38 -3.41 5.91
CA LYS A 34 -7.72 -2.08 6.44
C LYS A 34 -7.54 -0.97 5.40
N VAL A 35 -6.46 -1.01 4.62
CA VAL A 35 -6.24 -0.06 3.51
C VAL A 35 -7.38 -0.09 2.50
N ILE A 36 -7.88 -1.29 2.15
CA ILE A 36 -9.01 -1.45 1.23
C ILE A 36 -10.31 -0.88 1.83
N GLU A 37 -10.58 -1.13 3.11
CA GLU A 37 -11.72 -0.52 3.81
C GLU A 37 -11.65 1.01 3.80
N LEU A 38 -10.47 1.57 4.07
CA LEU A 38 -10.26 3.02 4.03
C LEU A 38 -10.45 3.57 2.61
N ALA A 39 -10.01 2.85 1.57
CA ALA A 39 -10.24 3.23 0.18
C ALA A 39 -11.73 3.25 -0.18
N VAL A 40 -12.53 2.30 0.34
CA VAL A 40 -14.00 2.33 0.20
C VAL A 40 -14.58 3.59 0.82
N ASP A 41 -14.12 3.95 2.03
CA ASP A 41 -14.58 5.16 2.71
C ASP A 41 -14.20 6.43 1.95
N GLU A 42 -13.00 6.51 1.36
CA GLU A 42 -12.59 7.65 0.53
C GLU A 42 -13.43 7.77 -0.75
N ALA A 43 -13.72 6.65 -1.43
CA ALA A 43 -14.61 6.67 -2.59
C ALA A 43 -16.02 7.17 -2.24
N ARG A 44 -16.56 6.74 -1.09
CA ARG A 44 -17.84 7.22 -0.57
C ARG A 44 -17.79 8.71 -0.23
N ARG A 45 -16.74 9.17 0.45
CA ARG A 45 -16.55 10.58 0.83
C ARG A 45 -16.49 11.50 -0.40
N LEU A 46 -15.93 11.01 -1.51
CA LEU A 46 -15.85 11.73 -2.79
C LEU A 46 -17.07 11.52 -3.70
N ASN A 47 -18.11 10.79 -3.25
CA ASN A 47 -19.28 10.40 -4.04
C ASN A 47 -18.94 9.64 -5.34
N HIS A 48 -17.83 8.91 -5.34
CA HIS A 48 -17.44 8.05 -6.44
C HIS A 48 -18.11 6.67 -6.32
N ARG A 49 -18.68 6.19 -7.43
CA ARG A 49 -19.40 4.91 -7.48
C ARG A 49 -18.49 3.68 -7.50
N PHE A 50 -17.20 3.88 -7.75
CA PHE A 50 -16.19 2.82 -7.88
C PHE A 50 -14.90 3.22 -7.19
N ILE A 51 -14.15 2.23 -6.72
CA ILE A 51 -12.83 2.41 -6.13
C ILE A 51 -11.80 2.47 -7.26
N GLY A 52 -11.35 3.68 -7.58
CA GLY A 52 -10.16 3.93 -8.40
C GLY A 52 -8.84 3.80 -7.62
N THR A 53 -7.73 3.85 -8.35
CA THR A 53 -6.36 3.79 -7.80
C THR A 53 -6.04 4.92 -6.83
N GLU A 54 -6.65 6.08 -7.03
CA GLU A 54 -6.53 7.25 -6.16
C GLU A 54 -7.08 6.98 -4.76
N HIS A 55 -8.18 6.21 -4.64
CA HIS A 55 -8.75 5.87 -3.34
C HIS A 55 -7.88 4.84 -2.60
N LEU A 56 -7.27 3.91 -3.32
CA LEU A 56 -6.31 2.97 -2.73
C LEU A 56 -5.10 3.72 -2.17
N LEU A 57 -4.59 4.71 -2.91
CA LEU A 57 -3.50 5.56 -2.43
C LEU A 57 -3.93 6.37 -1.20
N LEU A 58 -5.10 6.99 -1.22
CA LEU A 58 -5.63 7.72 -0.06
C LEU A 58 -5.85 6.80 1.15
N GLY A 59 -6.36 5.59 0.93
CA GLY A 59 -6.52 4.58 1.97
C GLY A 59 -5.18 4.13 2.57
N LEU A 60 -4.14 4.04 1.74
CA LEU A 60 -2.78 3.71 2.18
C LEU A 60 -2.18 4.83 3.03
N VAL A 61 -2.30 6.08 2.57
CA VAL A 61 -1.86 7.27 3.32
C VAL A 61 -2.59 7.37 4.65
N ARG A 62 -3.90 7.13 4.66
CA ARG A 62 -4.75 7.22 5.85
C ARG A 62 -4.55 6.08 6.86
N GLU A 63 -4.08 4.91 6.43
CA GLU A 63 -3.64 3.85 7.36
C GLU A 63 -2.39 4.29 8.11
N GLY A 64 -1.48 5.01 7.42
CA GLY A 64 -0.41 5.79 8.02
C GLY A 64 0.67 4.97 8.74
N SER A 65 0.68 3.66 8.56
CA SER A 65 1.61 2.78 9.27
C SER A 65 2.11 1.59 8.43
N GLY A 66 3.14 0.94 8.94
CA GLY A 66 3.68 -0.28 8.34
C GLY A 66 4.40 -0.02 7.02
N ILE A 67 4.67 -1.12 6.29
CA ILE A 67 5.63 -1.12 5.18
C ILE A 67 5.25 -0.13 4.07
N GLY A 68 3.95 0.00 3.77
CA GLY A 68 3.49 0.94 2.76
C GLY A 68 3.80 2.39 3.11
N ALA A 69 3.54 2.79 4.36
CA ALA A 69 3.86 4.12 4.86
C ALA A 69 5.37 4.36 4.91
N ASP A 70 6.13 3.40 5.47
CA ASP A 70 7.58 3.48 5.59
C ASP A 70 8.28 3.65 4.23
N VAL A 71 7.77 2.98 3.19
CA VAL A 71 8.30 3.09 1.82
C VAL A 71 8.02 4.48 1.24
N LEU A 72 6.83 5.04 1.44
CA LEU A 72 6.50 6.38 0.95
C LEU A 72 7.36 7.45 1.65
N GLU A 73 7.55 7.34 2.97
CA GLU A 73 8.43 8.23 3.75
C GLU A 73 9.89 8.16 3.28
N LYS A 74 10.41 6.95 3.05
CA LYS A 74 11.78 6.75 2.51
C LYS A 74 11.98 7.37 1.12
N LEU A 75 10.91 7.50 0.34
CA LEU A 75 10.94 8.13 -0.98
C LEU A 75 10.69 9.65 -0.91
N GLY A 76 10.67 10.22 0.29
CA GLY A 76 10.55 11.66 0.52
C GLY A 76 9.13 12.20 0.48
N LEU A 77 8.11 11.34 0.59
CA LEU A 77 6.73 11.77 0.75
C LEU A 77 6.37 11.85 2.23
N GLN A 78 5.85 12.99 2.66
CA GLN A 78 5.31 13.15 4.01
C GLN A 78 3.84 12.71 4.01
N LEU A 79 3.47 11.85 4.96
CA LEU A 79 2.12 11.31 5.14
C LEU A 79 1.35 12.09 6.21
#